data_AF-A0A1S7QV58-F1
#
_entry.id   AF-A0A1S7QV58-F1
#
_cell.length_a   1.000
_cell.length_b   1.000
_cell.length_c   1.000
_cell.angle_alpha   90.00
_cell.angle_beta   90.00
_cell.angle_gamma   90.00
#
_symmetry.space_group_name_H-M   'P 1'
#
loop_
_entity.id
_entity.type
_entity.pdbx_description
1 polymer ?
#
loop_
_entity_poly.entity_id
_entity_poly.type
_entity_poly.pdbx_seq_one_letter_code
_entity_poly.pdbx_strand_id
1 'polypeptide(L)'
;MSLHKSEKGEIEKVLVFYDGPQLLLMKNQHGEHLLGYAVEKDGYDYPIFVVQMLERNLSLYLSGKVDLRFVFKKTPPTRLYFADLARGTKDIKLRRAGSSELTDDVFPEAGIFSSTHTHPISNYYSENNEKQRFAIDGVWEARDFSQFHGKMADTYSLLYIAQKLSKEEASSSESEFLRESIADRPWRGGGSYLSFYGGIKDEARSIHPLRVAGIEYHSPGYMDVAGKREVLDEIVEAIEIASHDQQKIRTLYSAIRKVLSHEGLLRVGSEHGFSNAAIEDYVKRQSLDLAEAVALPNGNEILKLCSGNVAVFAKLVLSYYRRIRGLAAFFVQGRASIG
;
A
#
# COMPACT_ATOMS: atom_id res chain seq x y z
N MET A 1 44.43 -15.85 -7.22
CA MET A 1 43.57 -15.49 -8.38
C MET A 1 42.25 -16.23 -8.22
N SER A 2 41.22 -15.55 -7.72
CA SER A 2 39.88 -16.15 -7.58
C SER A 2 39.15 -15.98 -8.91
N LEU A 3 38.72 -17.09 -9.51
CA LEU A 3 37.92 -17.12 -10.73
C LEU A 3 36.60 -16.37 -10.45
N HIS A 4 36.50 -15.14 -10.94
CA HIS A 4 35.23 -14.42 -10.92
C HIS A 4 34.25 -15.16 -11.82
N LYS A 5 33.29 -15.86 -11.19
CA LYS A 5 32.12 -16.44 -11.84
C LYS A 5 31.46 -15.33 -12.65
N SER A 6 31.38 -15.49 -13.97
CA SER A 6 30.77 -14.48 -14.85
C SER A 6 29.28 -14.42 -14.57
N GLU A 7 28.80 -13.31 -14.01
CA GLU A 7 27.35 -13.09 -13.90
C GLU A 7 26.77 -12.73 -15.26
N LYS A 8 25.53 -13.17 -15.49
CA LYS A 8 24.80 -12.94 -16.73
C LYS A 8 23.42 -12.39 -16.41
N GLY A 9 22.97 -11.46 -17.25
CA GLY A 9 21.63 -10.89 -17.22
C GLY A 9 20.83 -11.15 -18.50
N GLU A 10 19.52 -11.09 -18.39
CA GLU A 10 18.57 -11.10 -19.51
C GLU A 10 17.64 -9.90 -19.35
N ILE A 11 17.33 -9.21 -20.46
CA ILE A 11 16.38 -8.09 -20.46
C ILE A 11 14.97 -8.65 -20.30
N GLU A 12 14.31 -8.26 -19.21
CA GLU A 12 12.90 -8.55 -19.00
C GLU A 12 12.03 -7.47 -19.66
N LYS A 13 12.43 -6.19 -19.53
CA LYS A 13 11.67 -5.08 -20.07
C LYS A 13 12.51 -3.82 -20.29
N VAL A 14 12.18 -3.05 -21.32
CA VAL A 14 12.66 -1.67 -21.48
C VAL A 14 11.70 -0.74 -20.74
N LEU A 15 12.22 0.08 -19.82
CA LEU A 15 11.43 0.99 -18.98
C LEU A 15 11.42 2.41 -19.57
N VAL A 16 12.56 2.85 -20.12
CA VAL A 16 12.71 4.16 -20.76
C VAL A 16 13.38 3.94 -22.11
N PHE A 17 12.75 4.47 -23.15
CA PHE A 17 13.22 4.44 -24.52
C PHE A 17 13.05 5.83 -25.14
N TYR A 18 14.14 6.35 -25.71
CA TYR A 18 14.15 7.58 -26.52
C TYR A 18 14.77 7.26 -27.88
N ASP A 19 16.09 7.42 -28.03
CA ASP A 19 16.87 7.01 -29.21
C ASP A 19 17.63 5.68 -28.97
N GLY A 20 17.03 4.85 -28.13
CA GLY A 20 17.60 3.61 -27.61
C GLY A 20 17.17 3.34 -26.17
N PRO A 21 17.40 2.12 -25.66
CA PRO A 21 17.04 1.73 -24.30
C PRO A 21 17.88 2.44 -23.24
N GLN A 22 17.30 3.45 -22.59
CA GLN A 22 17.97 4.23 -21.54
C GLN A 22 17.87 3.58 -20.15
N LEU A 23 16.79 2.85 -19.90
CA LEU A 23 16.58 2.14 -18.64
C LEU A 23 15.94 0.78 -18.89
N LEU A 24 16.50 -0.25 -18.29
CA LEU A 24 16.15 -1.64 -18.47
C LEU A 24 15.82 -2.29 -17.12
N LEU A 25 14.75 -3.08 -17.08
CA LEU A 25 14.53 -4.10 -16.07
C LEU A 25 15.10 -5.41 -16.60
N MET A 26 15.98 -6.02 -15.82
CA MET A 26 16.67 -7.25 -16.18
C MET A 26 16.57 -8.26 -15.03
N LYS A 27 16.82 -9.54 -15.34
CA LYS A 27 17.00 -10.60 -14.35
C LYS A 27 18.34 -11.27 -14.54
N ASN A 28 18.99 -11.65 -13.44
CA ASN A 28 20.16 -12.51 -13.54
C ASN A 28 19.75 -14.00 -13.64
N GLN A 29 20.74 -14.87 -13.86
CA GLN A 29 20.56 -16.33 -13.91
C GLN A 29 19.98 -16.96 -12.63
N HIS A 30 19.93 -16.21 -11.53
CA HIS A 30 19.36 -16.62 -10.24
C HIS A 30 17.94 -16.08 -10.04
N GLY A 31 17.39 -15.36 -11.01
CA GLY A 31 16.07 -14.74 -10.93
C GLY A 31 16.02 -13.43 -10.15
N GLU A 32 17.17 -12.89 -9.73
CA GLU A 32 17.23 -11.62 -9.00
C GLU A 32 17.08 -10.44 -9.95
N HIS A 33 16.40 -9.40 -9.47
CA HIS A 33 16.14 -8.19 -10.25
C HIS A 33 17.36 -7.29 -10.38
N LEU A 34 17.53 -6.77 -11.59
CA LEU A 34 18.58 -5.85 -11.99
C LEU A 34 17.94 -4.63 -12.65
N LEU A 35 18.50 -3.44 -12.43
CA LEU A 35 18.20 -2.26 -13.25
C LEU A 35 19.45 -1.86 -14.02
N GLY A 36 19.33 -1.73 -15.35
CA GLY A 36 20.40 -1.27 -16.23
C GLY A 36 20.12 0.13 -16.75
N TYR A 37 21.03 1.07 -16.52
CA TYR A 37 20.93 2.47 -16.96
C TYR A 37 22.00 2.72 -18.03
N ALA A 38 21.63 3.32 -19.16
CA ALA A 38 22.58 3.69 -20.20
C ALA A 38 23.53 4.77 -19.68
N VAL A 39 24.82 4.59 -19.90
CA VAL A 39 25.88 5.53 -19.50
C VAL A 39 26.88 5.68 -20.63
N GLU A 40 27.70 6.72 -20.58
CA GLU A 40 28.86 6.84 -21.46
C GLU A 40 30.06 6.15 -20.80
N LYS A 41 30.72 5.25 -21.53
CA LYS A 41 31.92 4.56 -21.04
C LYS A 41 32.78 4.06 -22.18
N ASP A 42 34.06 4.42 -22.16
CA ASP A 42 35.02 3.99 -23.17
C ASP A 42 35.20 2.46 -23.21
N GLY A 43 35.38 1.92 -24.41
CA GLY A 43 35.60 0.49 -24.65
C GLY A 43 34.35 -0.38 -24.67
N TYR A 44 33.17 0.24 -24.74
CA TYR A 44 31.86 -0.40 -24.86
C TYR A 44 31.11 0.22 -26.04
N ASP A 45 30.33 -0.60 -26.76
CA ASP A 45 29.54 -0.11 -27.91
C ASP A 45 28.19 0.48 -27.43
N TYR A 46 27.53 -0.19 -26.48
CA TYR A 46 26.35 0.32 -25.80
C TYR A 46 26.48 0.07 -24.28
N PRO A 47 27.20 0.93 -23.55
CA PRO A 47 27.47 0.73 -22.14
C PRO A 47 26.22 0.92 -21.29
N ILE A 48 25.97 -0.06 -20.40
CA ILE A 48 24.96 0.06 -19.35
C ILE A 48 25.60 -0.14 -17.98
N PHE A 49 25.24 0.74 -17.04
CA PHE A 49 25.55 0.61 -15.63
C PHE A 49 24.40 -0.10 -14.92
N VAL A 50 24.71 -1.23 -14.28
CA VAL A 50 23.72 -2.18 -13.78
C VAL A 50 23.82 -2.29 -12.27
N VAL A 51 22.68 -2.22 -11.60
CA VAL A 51 22.55 -2.46 -10.16
C VAL A 51 21.76 -3.73 -9.91
N GLN A 52 22.28 -4.61 -9.07
CA GLN A 52 21.57 -5.78 -8.56
C GLN A 52 20.87 -5.43 -7.25
N MET A 53 19.55 -5.59 -7.23
CA MET A 53 18.69 -5.06 -6.19
C MET A 53 17.96 -6.15 -5.43
N LEU A 54 17.68 -5.88 -4.16
CA LEU A 54 16.69 -6.64 -3.41
C LEU A 54 15.29 -6.24 -3.84
N GLU A 55 14.33 -7.16 -3.77
CA GLU A 55 12.92 -6.91 -4.12
C GLU A 55 12.37 -5.65 -3.46
N ARG A 56 12.63 -5.48 -2.16
CA ARG A 56 12.23 -4.29 -1.40
C ARG A 56 12.70 -2.97 -2.03
N ASN A 57 13.92 -2.91 -2.56
CA ASN A 57 14.44 -1.68 -3.18
C ASN A 57 13.80 -1.45 -4.55
N LEU A 58 13.50 -2.51 -5.29
CA LEU A 58 12.75 -2.42 -6.54
C LEU A 58 11.34 -1.89 -6.27
N SER A 59 10.64 -2.40 -5.26
CA SER A 59 9.31 -1.91 -4.87
C SER A 59 9.35 -0.43 -4.45
N LEU A 60 10.39 0.02 -3.75
CA LEU A 60 10.56 1.44 -3.39
C LEU A 60 10.75 2.34 -4.62
N TYR A 61 11.56 1.91 -5.58
CA TYR A 61 11.77 2.64 -6.83
C TYR A 61 10.49 2.68 -7.68
N LEU A 62 9.87 1.52 -7.92
CA LEU A 62 8.66 1.40 -8.73
C LEU A 62 7.46 2.12 -8.11
N SER A 63 7.43 2.28 -6.78
CA SER A 63 6.43 3.11 -6.09
C SER A 63 6.75 4.61 -6.08
N GLY A 64 7.84 5.04 -6.71
CA GLY A 64 8.25 6.45 -6.80
C GLY A 64 8.74 7.05 -5.47
N LYS A 65 9.01 6.23 -4.44
CA LYS A 65 9.48 6.70 -3.13
C LYS A 65 10.95 7.09 -3.13
N VAL A 66 11.73 6.51 -4.04
CA VAL A 66 13.14 6.81 -4.24
C VAL A 66 13.40 6.94 -5.73
N ASP A 67 14.34 7.79 -6.10
CA ASP A 67 14.78 7.91 -7.49
C ASP A 67 15.82 6.84 -7.85
N LEU A 68 16.12 6.73 -9.14
CA LEU A 68 17.10 5.77 -9.64
C LEU A 68 18.48 6.03 -9.05
N ARG A 69 18.88 7.29 -8.89
CA ARG A 69 20.17 7.67 -8.29
C ARG A 69 20.33 7.12 -6.88
N PHE A 70 19.32 7.24 -6.03
CA PHE A 70 19.32 6.70 -4.68
C PHE A 70 19.54 5.19 -4.68
N VAL A 71 18.85 4.47 -5.57
CA VAL A 71 18.99 3.01 -5.70
C VAL A 71 20.43 2.60 -6.00
N PHE A 72 21.08 3.27 -6.95
CA PHE A 72 22.47 2.99 -7.30
C PHE A 72 23.43 3.40 -6.18
N LYS A 73 23.32 4.61 -5.64
CA LYS A 73 24.24 5.11 -4.59
C LYS A 73 24.13 4.36 -3.27
N LYS A 74 22.96 3.83 -2.92
CA LYS A 74 22.76 3.08 -1.67
C LYS A 74 23.18 1.61 -1.78
N THR A 75 23.36 1.11 -3.00
CA THR A 75 23.73 -0.29 -3.23
C THR A 75 25.24 -0.49 -3.04
N PRO A 76 25.68 -1.54 -2.32
CA PRO A 76 27.10 -1.82 -2.17
C PRO A 76 27.80 -2.02 -3.51
N PRO A 77 29.07 -1.58 -3.68
CA PRO A 77 29.84 -1.76 -4.91
C PRO A 77 29.92 -3.20 -5.43
N THR A 78 29.80 -4.19 -4.54
CA THR A 78 29.80 -5.61 -4.88
C THR A 78 28.62 -6.05 -5.75
N ARG A 79 27.58 -5.21 -5.86
CA ARG A 79 26.35 -5.41 -6.61
C ARG A 79 26.17 -4.40 -7.75
N LEU A 80 27.24 -3.71 -8.11
CA LEU A 80 27.29 -2.78 -9.23
C LEU A 80 28.12 -3.39 -10.35
N TYR A 81 27.61 -3.30 -11.58
CA TYR A 81 28.19 -3.95 -12.75
C TYR A 81 28.15 -3.00 -13.95
N PHE A 82 29.04 -3.22 -14.91
CA PHE A 82 28.93 -2.68 -16.25
C PHE A 82 28.64 -3.83 -17.22
N ALA A 83 27.86 -3.55 -18.25
CA ALA A 83 27.60 -4.47 -19.34
C ALA A 83 27.50 -3.74 -20.68
N ASP A 84 27.51 -4.51 -21.77
CA ASP A 84 27.39 -4.00 -23.14
C ASP A 84 26.14 -4.58 -23.80
N LEU A 85 25.23 -3.73 -24.23
CA LEU A 85 23.98 -4.14 -24.87
C LEU A 85 24.13 -4.47 -26.36
N ALA A 86 25.23 -4.05 -27.01
CA ALA A 86 25.44 -4.32 -28.44
C ALA A 86 25.52 -5.82 -28.76
N ARG A 87 25.77 -6.65 -27.74
CA ARG A 87 25.95 -8.11 -27.86
C ARG A 87 24.64 -8.91 -27.78
N GLY A 88 23.50 -8.24 -27.67
CA GLY A 88 22.17 -8.85 -27.68
C GLY A 88 21.40 -8.66 -26.37
N THR A 89 20.20 -9.26 -26.30
CA THR A 89 19.24 -9.08 -25.20
C THR A 89 19.26 -10.22 -24.17
N LYS A 90 19.93 -11.33 -24.48
CA LYS A 90 20.09 -12.53 -23.63
C LYS A 90 21.55 -12.77 -23.30
N ASP A 91 21.79 -13.44 -22.16
CA ASP A 91 23.15 -13.79 -21.70
C ASP A 91 24.13 -12.60 -21.61
N ILE A 92 23.61 -11.41 -21.29
CA ILE A 92 24.38 -10.17 -21.18
C ILE A 92 25.42 -10.35 -20.08
N LYS A 93 26.71 -10.30 -20.45
CA LYS A 93 27.81 -10.51 -19.50
C LYS A 93 27.95 -9.30 -18.58
N LEU A 94 27.77 -9.51 -17.29
CA LEU A 94 27.92 -8.49 -16.26
C LEU A 94 29.36 -8.50 -15.73
N ARG A 95 30.07 -7.38 -15.85
CA ARG A 95 31.38 -7.18 -15.24
C ARG A 95 31.24 -6.32 -14.00
N ARG A 96 31.68 -6.81 -12.85
CA ARG A 96 31.65 -6.03 -11.60
C ARG A 96 32.42 -4.71 -11.76
N ALA A 97 31.83 -3.62 -11.30
CA ALA A 97 32.45 -2.30 -11.31
C ALA A 97 33.61 -2.26 -10.29
N GLY A 98 34.78 -1.79 -10.73
CA GLY A 98 35.89 -1.50 -9.82
C GLY A 98 35.66 -0.20 -9.06
N SER A 99 36.20 -0.07 -7.84
CA SER A 99 36.01 1.14 -7.02
C SER A 99 36.48 2.43 -7.70
N SER A 100 37.52 2.36 -8.54
CA SER A 100 38.03 3.50 -9.31
C SER A 100 37.14 3.91 -10.49
N GLU A 101 36.20 3.05 -10.90
CA GLU A 101 35.27 3.31 -11.99
C GLU A 101 33.93 3.87 -11.50
N LEU A 102 33.73 3.93 -10.18
CA LEU A 102 32.51 4.43 -9.54
C LEU A 102 32.65 5.94 -9.25
N THR A 103 32.79 6.71 -10.32
CA THR A 103 32.84 8.17 -10.31
C THR A 103 31.42 8.75 -10.40
N ASP A 104 31.22 10.01 -10.02
CA ASP A 104 29.87 10.59 -9.90
C ASP A 104 29.11 10.71 -11.24
N ASP A 105 29.84 10.71 -12.36
CA ASP A 105 29.37 10.76 -13.76
C ASP A 105 28.69 9.47 -14.24
N VAL A 106 29.06 8.30 -13.68
CA VAL A 106 28.39 7.04 -14.05
C VAL A 106 27.08 6.83 -13.30
N PHE A 107 26.81 7.61 -12.23
CA PHE A 107 25.56 7.50 -11.49
C PHE A 107 24.43 8.23 -12.23
N PRO A 108 23.20 7.69 -12.19
CA PRO A 108 22.04 8.38 -12.74
C PRO A 108 21.88 9.78 -12.15
N GLU A 109 21.34 10.70 -12.95
CA GLU A 109 20.93 12.01 -12.46
C GLU A 109 19.82 11.88 -11.41
N ALA A 110 19.72 12.89 -10.55
CA ALA A 110 18.65 12.94 -9.57
C ALA A 110 17.30 13.21 -10.25
N GLY A 111 16.22 12.63 -9.71
CA GLY A 111 14.86 12.89 -10.19
C GLY A 111 14.35 11.94 -11.29
N ILE A 112 15.11 10.90 -11.66
CA ILE A 112 14.61 9.81 -12.50
C ILE A 112 13.77 8.88 -11.62
N PHE A 113 12.45 9.08 -11.63
CA PHE A 113 11.48 8.25 -10.90
C PHE A 113 10.80 7.24 -11.82
N SER A 114 10.13 6.26 -11.25
CA SER A 114 9.36 5.29 -12.02
C SER A 114 8.20 5.89 -12.83
N SER A 115 7.77 7.12 -12.50
CA SER A 115 6.80 7.90 -13.28
C SER A 115 7.35 8.43 -14.60
N THR A 116 8.68 8.43 -14.82
CA THR A 116 9.30 8.86 -16.07
C THR A 116 9.49 7.72 -17.06
N HIS A 117 8.95 6.52 -16.76
CA HIS A 117 8.99 5.37 -17.67
C HIS A 117 8.16 5.68 -18.92
N THR A 118 8.73 5.42 -20.10
CA THR A 118 8.02 5.59 -21.38
C THR A 118 7.21 4.35 -21.75
N HIS A 119 7.51 3.21 -21.13
CA HIS A 119 6.78 1.96 -21.32
C HIS A 119 6.19 1.50 -19.98
N PRO A 120 4.87 1.28 -19.90
CA PRO A 120 4.22 0.92 -18.65
C PRO A 120 4.67 -0.47 -18.18
N ILE A 121 4.95 -0.62 -16.89
CA ILE A 121 5.18 -1.93 -16.27
C ILE A 121 3.84 -2.48 -15.79
N SER A 122 3.12 -3.17 -16.68
CA SER A 122 1.79 -3.78 -16.44
C SER A 122 1.70 -4.63 -15.17
N ASN A 123 2.80 -5.26 -14.74
CA ASN A 123 2.82 -6.14 -13.56
C ASN A 123 3.00 -5.38 -12.23
N TYR A 124 3.37 -4.10 -12.27
CA TYR A 124 3.69 -3.31 -11.06
C TYR A 124 2.83 -2.04 -10.91
N TYR A 125 2.13 -1.64 -11.97
CA TYR A 125 1.09 -0.62 -11.92
C TYR A 125 -0.23 -1.31 -12.23
N SER A 126 -1.12 -1.40 -11.25
CA SER A 126 -2.50 -1.75 -11.55
C SER A 126 -3.08 -0.74 -12.57
N GLU A 127 -3.72 -1.29 -13.60
CA GLU A 127 -4.39 -0.56 -14.67
C GLU A 127 -5.60 0.27 -14.19
N ASN A 128 -6.07 0.10 -12.95
CA ASN A 128 -7.21 0.83 -12.37
C ASN A 128 -6.77 1.81 -11.28
N ASN A 129 -6.14 2.92 -11.69
CA ASN A 129 -5.75 4.01 -10.79
C ASN A 129 -6.63 5.25 -11.04
N GLU A 130 -7.89 5.10 -10.68
CA GLU A 130 -8.96 6.06 -10.84
C GLU A 130 -8.87 7.17 -9.79
N LYS A 131 -9.21 8.41 -10.16
CA LYS A 131 -9.09 9.57 -9.27
C LYS A 131 -10.42 9.91 -8.60
N GLN A 132 -10.39 10.09 -7.28
CA GLN A 132 -11.45 10.74 -6.51
C GLN A 132 -10.97 12.11 -6.05
N ARG A 133 -11.73 13.14 -6.38
CA ARG A 133 -11.46 14.52 -5.94
C ARG A 133 -12.22 14.83 -4.65
N PHE A 134 -11.52 15.47 -3.72
CA PHE A 134 -12.10 16.08 -2.54
C PHE A 134 -11.84 17.58 -2.62
N ALA A 135 -12.91 18.38 -2.66
CA ALA A 135 -12.78 19.82 -2.48
C ALA A 135 -12.39 20.11 -1.02
N ILE A 136 -11.48 21.06 -0.85
CA ILE A 136 -10.90 21.45 0.44
C ILE A 136 -11.25 22.90 0.69
N ASP A 137 -11.85 23.16 1.85
CA ASP A 137 -12.19 24.52 2.27
C ASP A 137 -11.79 24.81 3.73
N GLY A 138 -11.75 26.09 4.07
CA GLY A 138 -11.23 26.60 5.33
C GLY A 138 -9.70 26.43 5.46
N VAL A 139 -9.22 26.56 6.70
CA VAL A 139 -7.79 26.44 7.02
C VAL A 139 -7.46 24.99 7.35
N TRP A 140 -6.50 24.41 6.61
CA TRP A 140 -5.96 23.09 6.89
C TRP A 140 -4.51 23.22 7.34
N GLU A 141 -4.22 22.70 8.53
CA GLU A 141 -2.85 22.55 8.99
C GLU A 141 -2.23 21.28 8.37
N ALA A 142 -0.90 21.19 8.35
CA ALA A 142 -0.20 19.97 7.92
C ALA A 142 -0.70 18.70 8.65
N ARG A 143 -1.14 18.86 9.90
CA ARG A 143 -1.75 17.81 10.70
C ARG A 143 -3.11 17.36 10.15
N ASP A 144 -3.92 18.27 9.61
CA ASP A 144 -5.22 17.95 9.01
C ASP A 144 -5.04 17.09 7.76
N PHE A 145 -4.14 17.49 6.85
CA PHE A 145 -3.80 16.69 5.67
C PHE A 145 -3.32 15.29 6.06
N SER A 146 -2.41 15.21 7.03
CA SER A 146 -1.90 13.94 7.53
C SER A 146 -3.01 13.07 8.14
N GLN A 147 -3.93 13.69 8.88
CA GLN A 147 -5.03 13.02 9.54
C GLN A 147 -6.10 12.53 8.57
N PHE A 148 -6.45 13.33 7.55
CA PHE A 148 -7.41 12.97 6.52
C PHE A 148 -6.84 11.84 5.66
N HIS A 149 -5.64 12.05 5.09
CA HIS A 149 -4.98 11.05 4.26
C HIS A 149 -4.70 9.75 5.03
N GLY A 150 -4.26 9.84 6.29
CA GLY A 150 -4.01 8.66 7.12
C GLY A 150 -5.28 7.83 7.36
N LYS A 151 -6.42 8.47 7.62
CA LYS A 151 -7.71 7.78 7.77
C LYS A 151 -8.20 7.23 6.43
N MET A 152 -8.08 7.99 5.34
CA MET A 152 -8.41 7.52 3.99
C MET A 152 -7.63 6.26 3.63
N ALA A 153 -6.31 6.26 3.85
CA ALA A 153 -5.46 5.10 3.55
C ALA A 153 -5.83 3.88 4.39
N ASP A 154 -6.09 4.06 5.70
CA ASP A 154 -6.51 2.97 6.57
C ASP A 154 -7.88 2.39 6.14
N THR A 155 -8.84 3.25 5.78
CA THR A 155 -10.18 2.86 5.31
C THR A 155 -10.08 2.14 3.96
N TYR A 156 -9.36 2.72 3.00
CA TYR A 156 -9.14 2.15 1.67
C TYR A 156 -8.52 0.76 1.75
N SER A 157 -7.47 0.57 2.55
CA SER A 157 -6.83 -0.74 2.67
C SER A 157 -7.78 -1.80 3.23
N LEU A 158 -8.61 -1.45 4.24
CA LEU A 158 -9.57 -2.40 4.78
C LEU A 158 -10.66 -2.76 3.76
N LEU A 159 -11.23 -1.77 3.06
CA LEU A 159 -12.28 -2.01 2.07
C LEU A 159 -11.76 -2.76 0.84
N TYR A 160 -10.58 -2.40 0.34
CA TYR A 160 -9.93 -3.13 -0.75
C TYR A 160 -9.78 -4.62 -0.42
N ILE A 161 -9.34 -4.93 0.79
CA ILE A 161 -9.23 -6.30 1.29
C ILE A 161 -10.61 -6.96 1.43
N ALA A 162 -11.58 -6.25 2.01
CA ALA A 162 -12.94 -6.76 2.20
C ALA A 162 -13.62 -7.14 0.87
N GLN A 163 -13.44 -6.33 -0.17
CA GLN A 163 -13.94 -6.62 -1.52
C GLN A 163 -13.27 -7.85 -2.15
N LYS A 164 -11.95 -7.95 -2.02
CA LYS A 164 -11.18 -9.06 -2.58
C LYS A 164 -11.63 -10.40 -2.02
N LEU A 165 -12.00 -10.43 -0.74
CA LEU A 165 -12.55 -11.61 -0.07
C LEU A 165 -13.94 -12.01 -0.60
N SER A 166 -14.82 -11.06 -0.95
CA SER A 166 -16.15 -11.41 -1.47
C SER A 166 -16.16 -12.03 -2.84
N LYS A 167 -15.19 -11.68 -3.70
CA LYS A 167 -15.25 -12.05 -5.12
C LYS A 167 -14.60 -13.40 -5.43
N GLU A 168 -14.15 -14.15 -4.41
CA GLU A 168 -13.25 -15.31 -4.59
C GLU A 168 -11.99 -14.96 -5.41
N GLU A 169 -11.66 -13.67 -5.53
CA GLU A 169 -10.50 -13.14 -6.23
C GLU A 169 -9.24 -13.21 -5.36
N ALA A 170 -9.37 -13.51 -4.07
CA ALA A 170 -8.25 -13.71 -3.17
C ALA A 170 -7.60 -15.07 -3.40
N SER A 171 -6.30 -15.08 -3.71
CA SER A 171 -5.53 -16.33 -3.70
C SER A 171 -5.46 -16.91 -2.28
N SER A 172 -5.22 -18.22 -2.17
CA SER A 172 -5.13 -18.91 -0.87
C SER A 172 -4.09 -18.27 0.05
N SER A 173 -2.96 -17.81 -0.50
CA SER A 173 -1.91 -17.13 0.27
C SER A 173 -2.31 -15.75 0.78
N GLU A 174 -3.13 -15.01 0.03
CA GLU A 174 -3.61 -13.68 0.45
C GLU A 174 -4.67 -13.80 1.54
N SER A 175 -5.57 -14.79 1.42
CA SER A 175 -6.54 -15.12 2.46
C SER A 175 -5.86 -15.56 3.76
N GLU A 176 -4.79 -16.37 3.65
CA GLU A 176 -3.97 -16.79 4.80
C GLU A 176 -3.27 -15.57 5.45
N PHE A 177 -2.61 -14.71 4.66
CA PHE A 177 -1.96 -13.49 5.17
C PHE A 177 -2.93 -12.58 5.91
N LEU A 178 -4.15 -12.41 5.39
CA LEU A 178 -5.19 -11.61 6.04
C LEU A 178 -5.66 -12.23 7.34
N ARG A 179 -5.83 -13.55 7.34
CA ARG A 179 -6.19 -14.32 8.53
C ARG A 179 -5.10 -14.18 9.60
N GLU A 180 -3.84 -14.39 9.27
CA GLU A 180 -2.69 -14.19 10.18
C GLU A 180 -2.63 -12.73 10.67
N SER A 181 -2.82 -11.77 9.77
CA SER A 181 -2.82 -10.34 10.08
C SER A 181 -3.94 -9.92 11.04
N ILE A 182 -5.03 -10.68 11.16
CA ILE A 182 -6.16 -10.40 12.05
C ILE A 182 -6.12 -11.29 13.30
N ALA A 183 -5.98 -12.60 13.13
CA ALA A 183 -6.12 -13.61 14.16
C ALA A 183 -4.93 -13.62 15.15
N ASP A 184 -3.70 -13.42 14.66
CA ASP A 184 -2.49 -13.51 15.50
C ASP A 184 -2.21 -12.23 16.28
N ARG A 185 -3.04 -11.21 16.10
CA ARG A 185 -2.86 -9.94 16.79
C ARG A 185 -3.48 -9.99 18.19
N PRO A 186 -2.81 -9.39 19.17
CA PRO A 186 -3.32 -9.39 20.54
C PRO A 186 -4.48 -8.43 20.75
N TRP A 187 -4.81 -7.48 19.87
CA TRP A 187 -5.96 -6.54 20.04
C TRP A 187 -6.10 -5.89 21.44
N ARG A 188 -4.98 -5.63 22.13
CA ARG A 188 -4.93 -5.15 23.53
C ARG A 188 -5.02 -3.62 23.67
N GLY A 189 -4.93 -2.87 22.57
CA GLY A 189 -5.01 -1.42 22.61
C GLY A 189 -4.56 -0.72 21.32
N GLY A 190 -4.29 0.58 21.41
CA GLY A 190 -3.97 1.45 20.26
C GLY A 190 -2.86 0.93 19.36
N GLY A 191 -1.78 0.38 19.95
CA GLY A 191 -0.67 -0.21 19.20
C GLY A 191 -1.07 -1.42 18.33
N SER A 192 -2.02 -2.24 18.80
CA SER A 192 -2.51 -3.39 18.02
C SER A 192 -3.23 -2.93 16.75
N TYR A 193 -4.05 -1.87 16.85
CA TYR A 193 -4.70 -1.29 15.68
C TYR A 193 -3.67 -0.64 14.74
N LEU A 194 -2.72 0.14 15.25
CA LEU A 194 -1.70 0.77 14.40
C LEU A 194 -0.91 -0.27 13.60
N SER A 195 -0.51 -1.36 14.25
CA SER A 195 0.21 -2.45 13.59
C SER A 195 -0.68 -3.21 12.61
N PHE A 196 -1.96 -3.45 12.93
CA PHE A 196 -2.94 -4.05 12.00
C PHE A 196 -3.10 -3.23 10.73
N TYR A 197 -3.45 -1.95 10.86
CA TYR A 197 -3.60 -1.07 9.71
C TYR A 197 -2.29 -0.88 8.96
N GLY A 198 -1.15 -0.87 9.66
CA GLY A 198 0.18 -0.87 9.04
C GLY A 198 0.39 -2.07 8.12
N GLY A 199 0.15 -3.29 8.62
CA GLY A 199 0.32 -4.52 7.85
C GLY A 199 -0.60 -4.59 6.63
N ILE A 200 -1.90 -4.33 6.80
CA ILE A 200 -2.84 -4.35 5.67
C ILE A 200 -2.59 -3.22 4.67
N LYS A 201 -2.04 -2.08 5.10
CA LYS A 201 -1.63 -1.00 4.19
C LYS A 201 -0.46 -1.42 3.34
N ASP A 202 0.54 -2.09 3.93
CA ASP A 202 1.71 -2.52 3.17
C ASP A 202 1.34 -3.58 2.13
N GLU A 203 0.40 -4.47 2.45
CA GLU A 203 -0.19 -5.40 1.49
C GLU A 203 -1.05 -4.69 0.43
N ALA A 204 -2.00 -3.85 0.83
CA ALA A 204 -2.79 -3.09 -0.14
C ALA A 204 -1.90 -2.21 -1.04
N ARG A 205 -0.77 -1.71 -0.53
CA ARG A 205 0.20 -0.92 -1.30
C ARG A 205 1.02 -1.74 -2.29
N SER A 206 1.27 -3.02 -2.02
CA SER A 206 2.01 -3.87 -2.96
C SER A 206 1.16 -4.17 -4.20
N ILE A 207 -0.18 -4.22 -4.04
CA ILE A 207 -1.11 -4.60 -5.11
C ILE A 207 -1.79 -3.36 -5.75
N HIS A 208 -2.48 -2.51 -4.96
CA HIS A 208 -3.20 -1.31 -5.42
C HIS A 208 -3.07 -0.15 -4.41
N PRO A 209 -1.94 0.56 -4.38
CA PRO A 209 -1.72 1.63 -3.41
C PRO A 209 -2.69 2.80 -3.59
N LEU A 210 -3.32 3.26 -2.50
CA LEU A 210 -3.90 4.60 -2.46
C LEU A 210 -2.77 5.63 -2.56
N ARG A 211 -2.84 6.53 -3.53
CA ARG A 211 -1.85 7.59 -3.77
C ARG A 211 -2.50 8.95 -3.69
N VAL A 212 -1.74 9.96 -3.26
CA VAL A 212 -2.10 11.36 -3.51
C VAL A 212 -1.70 11.67 -4.94
N ALA A 213 -2.69 11.97 -5.79
CA ALA A 213 -2.47 12.30 -7.20
C ALA A 213 -2.27 13.80 -7.43
N GLY A 214 -2.75 14.65 -6.51
CA GLY A 214 -2.55 16.09 -6.54
C GLY A 214 -3.13 16.76 -5.30
N ILE A 215 -2.53 17.86 -4.87
CA ILE A 215 -3.09 18.77 -3.87
C ILE A 215 -2.91 20.18 -4.40
N GLU A 216 -3.99 20.93 -4.48
CA GLU A 216 -3.95 22.38 -4.68
C GLU A 216 -4.53 23.03 -3.43
N TYR A 217 -3.69 23.78 -2.71
CA TYR A 217 -4.10 24.44 -1.48
C TYR A 217 -4.14 25.95 -1.65
N HIS A 218 -5.29 26.44 -2.11
CA HIS A 218 -5.70 27.84 -2.08
C HIS A 218 -7.21 27.85 -1.85
N SER A 219 -7.71 28.03 -0.62
CA SER A 219 -9.16 27.92 -0.33
C SER A 219 -9.99 28.80 -1.29
N PRO A 220 -10.89 28.23 -2.11
CA PRO A 220 -11.21 26.79 -2.22
C PRO A 220 -10.18 25.97 -3.03
N GLY A 221 -9.62 24.93 -2.42
CA GLY A 221 -8.63 24.04 -3.02
C GLY A 221 -9.16 22.63 -3.29
N TYR A 222 -8.27 21.69 -3.62
CA TYR A 222 -8.63 20.28 -3.78
C TYR A 222 -7.51 19.32 -3.38
N MET A 223 -7.90 18.07 -3.13
CA MET A 223 -7.01 16.92 -3.05
C MET A 223 -7.56 15.79 -3.91
N ASP A 224 -6.75 15.32 -4.85
CA ASP A 224 -7.03 14.14 -5.65
C ASP A 224 -6.34 12.94 -5.01
N VAL A 225 -7.11 11.89 -4.72
CA VAL A 225 -6.57 10.58 -4.36
C VAL A 225 -6.79 9.62 -5.52
N ALA A 226 -5.82 8.76 -5.79
CA ALA A 226 -5.91 7.75 -6.84
C ALA A 226 -5.85 6.33 -6.25
N GLY A 227 -6.73 5.46 -6.74
CA GLY A 227 -6.85 4.06 -6.32
C GLY A 227 -7.92 3.33 -7.13
N LYS A 228 -8.35 2.17 -6.66
CA LYS A 228 -9.42 1.38 -7.28
C LYS A 228 -10.77 2.10 -7.12
N ARG A 229 -11.46 2.40 -8.22
CA ARG A 229 -12.73 3.17 -8.25
C ARG A 229 -13.76 2.61 -7.29
N GLU A 230 -14.02 1.31 -7.38
CA GLU A 230 -15.07 0.67 -6.57
C GLU A 230 -14.80 0.81 -5.06
N VAL A 231 -13.52 0.82 -4.66
CA VAL A 231 -13.14 1.02 -3.25
C VAL A 231 -13.28 2.50 -2.86
N LEU A 232 -12.93 3.42 -3.74
CA LEU A 232 -13.08 4.85 -3.50
C LEU A 232 -14.56 5.23 -3.34
N ASP A 233 -15.43 4.67 -4.17
CA ASP A 233 -16.87 4.91 -4.13
C ASP A 233 -17.46 4.39 -2.80
N GLU A 234 -17.04 3.21 -2.32
CA GLU A 234 -17.46 2.70 -0.99
C GLU A 234 -16.97 3.60 0.18
N ILE A 235 -15.78 4.20 0.07
CA ILE A 235 -15.32 5.16 1.09
C ILE A 235 -16.23 6.39 1.10
N VAL A 236 -16.57 6.89 -0.08
CA VAL A 236 -17.46 8.05 -0.24
C VAL A 236 -18.83 7.74 0.36
N GLU A 237 -19.42 6.61 0.02
CA GLU A 237 -20.69 6.13 0.59
C GLU A 237 -20.62 6.02 2.11
N ALA A 238 -19.57 5.41 2.66
CA ALA A 238 -19.39 5.26 4.11
C ALA A 238 -19.28 6.63 4.82
N ILE A 239 -18.62 7.60 4.20
CA ILE A 239 -18.51 8.98 4.70
C ILE A 239 -19.89 9.66 4.69
N GLU A 240 -20.63 9.54 3.60
CA GLU A 240 -21.97 10.14 3.45
C GLU A 240 -22.94 9.56 4.49
N ILE A 241 -22.98 8.23 4.63
CA ILE A 241 -23.81 7.55 5.63
C ILE A 241 -23.46 8.02 7.04
N ALA A 242 -22.16 8.07 7.37
CA ALA A 242 -21.72 8.51 8.69
C ALA A 242 -21.94 10.01 8.96
N SER A 243 -22.13 10.81 7.90
CA SER A 243 -22.47 12.23 8.01
C SER A 243 -23.96 12.42 8.34
N HIS A 244 -24.85 11.59 7.79
CA HIS A 244 -26.30 11.71 7.91
C HIS A 244 -26.94 10.85 9.01
N ASP A 245 -26.62 9.56 9.12
CA ASP A 245 -27.25 8.62 10.09
C ASP A 245 -26.44 8.47 11.39
N GLN A 246 -26.20 9.59 12.06
CA GLN A 246 -25.31 9.58 13.23
C GLN A 246 -25.93 8.87 14.44
N GLN A 247 -27.24 8.90 14.61
CA GLN A 247 -27.89 8.42 15.83
C GLN A 247 -27.94 6.89 15.92
N LYS A 248 -28.34 6.21 14.83
CA LYS A 248 -28.37 4.75 14.79
C LYS A 248 -26.97 4.17 15.00
N ILE A 249 -26.00 4.68 14.25
CA ILE A 249 -24.60 4.22 14.31
C ILE A 249 -24.00 4.44 15.71
N ARG A 250 -24.24 5.61 16.32
CA ARG A 250 -23.78 5.90 17.71
C ARG A 250 -24.41 4.96 18.73
N THR A 251 -25.67 4.57 18.53
CA THR A 251 -26.39 3.66 19.43
C THR A 251 -25.77 2.26 19.37
N LEU A 252 -25.59 1.71 18.17
CA LEU A 252 -24.92 0.42 17.94
C LEU A 252 -23.48 0.42 18.49
N TYR A 253 -22.70 1.44 18.16
CA TYR A 253 -21.34 1.61 18.68
C TYR A 253 -21.29 1.61 20.21
N SER A 254 -22.20 2.35 20.85
CA SER A 254 -22.24 2.47 22.30
C SER A 254 -22.67 1.17 22.97
N ALA A 255 -23.62 0.45 22.38
CA ALA A 255 -24.08 -0.85 22.86
C ALA A 255 -22.93 -1.88 22.89
N ILE A 256 -22.24 -2.05 21.76
CA ILE A 256 -21.10 -2.97 21.65
C ILE A 256 -20.01 -2.58 22.66
N ARG A 257 -19.61 -1.29 22.68
CA ARG A 257 -18.53 -0.81 23.55
C ARG A 257 -18.87 -1.00 25.02
N LYS A 258 -20.13 -0.78 25.43
CA LYS A 258 -20.58 -0.97 26.81
C LYS A 258 -20.41 -2.42 27.23
N VAL A 259 -20.84 -3.37 26.40
CA VAL A 259 -20.71 -4.80 26.69
C VAL A 259 -19.24 -5.23 26.74
N LEU A 260 -18.43 -4.89 25.72
CA LEU A 260 -17.01 -5.21 25.73
C LEU A 260 -16.26 -4.60 26.93
N SER A 261 -16.69 -3.43 27.40
CA SER A 261 -16.10 -2.82 28.60
C SER A 261 -16.50 -3.56 29.86
N HIS A 262 -17.77 -3.97 29.97
CA HIS A 262 -18.27 -4.71 31.13
C HIS A 262 -17.61 -6.08 31.26
N GLU A 263 -17.44 -6.78 30.13
CA GLU A 263 -16.76 -8.09 30.06
C GLU A 263 -15.22 -7.97 30.17
N GLY A 264 -14.65 -6.77 30.30
CA GLY A 264 -13.20 -6.57 30.32
C GLY A 264 -12.49 -6.82 28.97
N LEU A 265 -13.26 -7.08 27.91
CA LEU A 265 -12.77 -7.52 26.60
C LEU A 265 -12.05 -6.42 25.80
N LEU A 266 -12.22 -5.13 26.13
CA LEU A 266 -11.62 -4.02 25.36
C LEU A 266 -10.08 -4.03 25.30
N ARG A 267 -9.40 -4.56 26.33
CA ARG A 267 -7.92 -4.48 26.48
C ARG A 267 -7.23 -5.83 26.54
N VAL A 268 -7.97 -6.92 26.51
CA VAL A 268 -7.44 -8.29 26.51
C VAL A 268 -7.40 -8.85 25.09
N GLY A 269 -6.63 -9.91 24.86
CA GLY A 269 -6.46 -10.48 23.53
C GLY A 269 -7.53 -11.49 23.12
N SER A 270 -7.31 -12.09 21.95
CA SER A 270 -8.21 -13.06 21.32
C SER A 270 -8.41 -14.32 22.16
N GLU A 271 -7.54 -14.57 23.13
CA GLU A 271 -7.62 -15.67 24.08
C GLU A 271 -8.75 -15.54 25.12
N HIS A 272 -9.37 -14.36 25.26
CA HIS A 272 -10.47 -14.13 26.20
C HIS A 272 -11.82 -14.13 25.47
N GLY A 273 -12.76 -14.92 26.00
CA GLY A 273 -14.13 -15.02 25.49
C GLY A 273 -15.15 -14.25 26.35
N PHE A 274 -16.39 -14.23 25.87
CA PHE A 274 -17.52 -13.71 26.64
C PHE A 274 -17.87 -14.63 27.81
N SER A 275 -18.48 -14.06 28.85
CA SER A 275 -18.94 -14.82 30.01
C SER A 275 -20.03 -15.85 29.68
N ASN A 276 -20.81 -15.63 28.62
CA ASN A 276 -21.78 -16.60 28.12
C ASN A 276 -22.14 -16.35 26.64
N ALA A 277 -22.74 -17.38 26.02
CA ALA A 277 -23.13 -17.38 24.60
C ALA A 277 -24.19 -16.32 24.24
N ALA A 278 -25.12 -15.99 25.14
CA ALA A 278 -26.17 -15.02 24.85
C ALA A 278 -25.59 -13.58 24.70
N ILE A 279 -24.58 -13.24 25.51
CA ILE A 279 -23.84 -11.97 25.38
C ILE A 279 -23.03 -11.96 24.08
N GLU A 280 -22.35 -13.06 23.77
CA GLU A 280 -21.60 -13.20 22.53
C GLU A 280 -22.51 -13.02 21.29
N ASP A 281 -23.64 -13.71 21.25
CA ASP A 281 -24.61 -13.61 20.15
C ASP A 281 -25.23 -12.21 20.04
N TYR A 282 -25.44 -11.53 21.17
CA TYR A 282 -25.86 -10.13 21.17
C TYR A 282 -24.79 -9.24 20.53
N VAL A 283 -23.53 -9.35 20.96
CA VAL A 283 -22.44 -8.54 20.42
C VAL A 283 -22.18 -8.84 18.95
N LYS A 284 -22.27 -10.11 18.54
CA LYS A 284 -22.16 -10.53 17.14
C LYS A 284 -23.19 -9.84 16.27
N ARG A 285 -24.48 -9.89 16.64
CA ARG A 285 -25.57 -9.22 15.91
C ARG A 285 -25.35 -7.71 15.84
N GLN A 286 -25.09 -7.06 16.98
CA GLN A 286 -24.85 -5.61 17.00
C GLN A 286 -23.63 -5.20 16.16
N SER A 287 -22.58 -6.04 16.11
CA SER A 287 -21.39 -5.76 15.31
C SER A 287 -21.64 -5.94 13.82
N LEU A 288 -22.46 -6.92 13.42
CA LEU A 288 -22.92 -7.07 12.04
C LEU A 288 -23.81 -5.90 11.62
N ASP A 289 -24.80 -5.54 12.46
CA ASP A 289 -25.68 -4.39 12.24
C ASP A 289 -24.87 -3.08 12.14
N LEU A 290 -23.83 -2.93 12.96
CA LEU A 290 -22.94 -1.78 12.89
C LEU A 290 -22.13 -1.79 11.60
N ALA A 291 -21.55 -2.93 11.22
CA ALA A 291 -20.75 -3.06 10.00
C ALA A 291 -21.59 -2.65 8.76
N GLU A 292 -22.81 -3.16 8.66
CA GLU A 292 -23.76 -2.77 7.61
C GLU A 292 -24.09 -1.27 7.68
N ALA A 293 -24.41 -0.75 8.87
CA ALA A 293 -24.76 0.66 9.06
C ALA A 293 -23.61 1.64 8.78
N VAL A 294 -22.36 1.17 8.64
CA VAL A 294 -21.21 2.00 8.27
C VAL A 294 -20.64 1.64 6.91
N ALA A 295 -21.39 0.91 6.09
CA ALA A 295 -20.97 0.41 4.77
C ALA A 295 -19.62 -0.32 4.82
N LEU A 296 -19.44 -1.21 5.80
CA LEU A 296 -18.36 -2.20 5.79
C LEU A 296 -18.90 -3.47 5.09
N PRO A 297 -18.48 -3.76 3.85
CA PRO A 297 -18.98 -4.92 3.12
C PRO A 297 -18.50 -6.22 3.79
N ASN A 298 -19.26 -7.30 3.55
CA ASN A 298 -18.86 -8.67 3.89
C ASN A 298 -18.55 -8.89 5.38
N GLY A 299 -19.37 -8.32 6.27
CA GLY A 299 -19.17 -8.44 7.72
C GLY A 299 -19.07 -9.89 8.22
N ASN A 300 -19.80 -10.83 7.61
CA ASN A 300 -19.73 -12.25 7.95
C ASN A 300 -18.39 -12.88 7.54
N GLU A 301 -17.86 -12.53 6.38
CA GLU A 301 -16.57 -12.99 5.86
C GLU A 301 -15.43 -12.46 6.73
N ILE A 302 -15.52 -11.18 7.12
CA ILE A 302 -14.56 -10.58 8.06
C ILE A 302 -14.63 -11.29 9.43
N LEU A 303 -15.82 -11.65 9.92
CA LEU A 303 -15.96 -12.44 11.14
C LEU A 303 -15.32 -13.84 10.98
N LYS A 304 -15.47 -14.50 9.82
CA LYS A 304 -14.78 -15.77 9.54
C LYS A 304 -13.26 -15.60 9.56
N LEU A 305 -12.71 -14.50 9.03
CA LEU A 305 -11.28 -14.19 9.11
C LEU A 305 -10.79 -13.94 10.53
N CYS A 306 -11.66 -13.47 11.41
CA CYS A 306 -11.38 -13.39 12.84
C CYS A 306 -11.39 -14.79 13.50
N SER A 307 -11.38 -15.88 12.73
CA SER A 307 -11.57 -17.27 13.19
C SER A 307 -12.86 -17.42 14.02
N GLY A 308 -13.91 -16.67 13.67
CA GLY A 308 -15.17 -16.63 14.41
C GLY A 308 -15.13 -15.86 15.73
N ASN A 309 -13.99 -15.27 16.11
CA ASN A 309 -13.85 -14.52 17.36
C ASN A 309 -14.64 -13.22 17.32
N VAL A 310 -15.80 -13.23 17.98
CA VAL A 310 -16.75 -12.10 18.00
C VAL A 310 -16.14 -10.87 18.66
N ALA A 311 -15.30 -11.02 19.68
CA ALA A 311 -14.67 -9.88 20.36
C ALA A 311 -13.66 -9.16 19.45
N VAL A 312 -12.86 -9.92 18.68
CA VAL A 312 -11.93 -9.37 17.69
C VAL A 312 -12.71 -8.68 16.57
N PHE A 313 -13.74 -9.33 16.03
CA PHE A 313 -14.59 -8.75 14.99
C PHE A 313 -15.23 -7.44 15.45
N ALA A 314 -15.85 -7.43 16.63
CA ALA A 314 -16.44 -6.23 17.21
C ALA A 314 -15.41 -5.09 17.33
N LYS A 315 -14.20 -5.37 17.83
CA LYS A 315 -13.12 -4.37 17.93
C LYS A 315 -12.71 -3.81 16.57
N LEU A 316 -12.65 -4.66 15.54
CA LEU A 316 -12.32 -4.26 14.17
C LEU A 316 -13.41 -3.35 13.60
N VAL A 317 -14.69 -3.72 13.73
CA VAL A 317 -15.82 -2.88 13.28
C VAL A 317 -15.84 -1.53 14.02
N LEU A 318 -15.67 -1.53 15.35
CA LEU A 318 -15.55 -0.29 16.12
C LEU A 318 -14.37 0.58 15.66
N SER A 319 -13.27 -0.06 15.25
CA SER A 319 -12.07 0.61 14.74
C SER A 319 -12.26 1.23 13.36
N TYR A 320 -12.99 0.54 12.49
CA TYR A 320 -13.39 1.06 11.18
C TYR A 320 -14.30 2.29 11.33
N TYR A 321 -15.37 2.18 12.14
CA TYR A 321 -16.27 3.30 12.40
C TYR A 321 -15.53 4.55 12.92
N ARG A 322 -14.56 4.40 13.83
CA ARG A 322 -13.77 5.55 14.34
C ARG A 322 -13.03 6.30 13.23
N ARG A 323 -12.59 5.61 12.17
CA ARG A 323 -11.90 6.22 11.02
C ARG A 323 -12.88 6.93 10.10
N ILE A 324 -13.96 6.26 9.73
CA ILE A 324 -15.04 6.85 8.92
C ILE A 324 -15.61 8.09 9.62
N ARG A 325 -15.93 8.01 10.91
CA ARG A 325 -16.38 9.17 11.70
C ARG A 325 -15.37 10.31 11.68
N GLY A 326 -14.08 9.98 11.73
CA GLY A 326 -13.00 10.97 11.67
C GLY A 326 -12.86 11.62 10.29
N LEU A 327 -13.24 10.94 9.21
CA LEU A 327 -13.34 11.50 7.86
C LEU A 327 -14.59 12.36 7.73
N ALA A 328 -15.76 11.80 8.07
CA ALA A 328 -17.06 12.49 8.05
C ALA A 328 -17.06 13.81 8.84
N ALA A 329 -16.27 13.91 9.92
CA ALA A 329 -16.10 15.16 10.65
C ALA A 329 -15.63 16.32 9.78
N PHE A 330 -14.75 16.10 8.79
CA PHE A 330 -14.31 17.16 7.87
C PHE A 330 -15.47 17.63 6.97
N PHE A 331 -16.36 16.73 6.55
CA PHE A 331 -17.50 17.03 5.71
C PHE A 331 -18.58 17.78 6.48
N VAL A 332 -18.93 17.30 7.67
CA VAL A 332 -19.91 17.95 8.55
C VAL A 332 -19.44 19.35 8.98
N GLN A 333 -18.13 19.57 9.11
CA GLN A 333 -17.55 20.88 9.41
C GLN A 333 -17.49 21.83 8.19
N GLY A 334 -17.85 21.38 6.99
CA GLY A 334 -17.71 22.15 5.75
C GLY A 334 -16.26 22.32 5.29
N ARG A 335 -15.32 21.54 5.82
CA ARG A 335 -13.89 21.62 5.48
C ARG A 335 -13.51 20.76 4.28
N ALA A 336 -14.35 19.79 3.95
CA ALA A 336 -14.21 18.92 2.79
C ALA A 336 -15.57 18.68 2.13
N SER A 337 -15.59 18.51 0.82
CA SER A 337 -16.74 18.01 0.08
C SER A 337 -16.29 17.06 -1.03
N ILE A 338 -17.21 16.21 -1.49
CA ILE A 338 -16.96 15.35 -2.66
C ILE A 338 -16.99 16.28 -3.87
N GLY A 339 -15.94 16.24 -4.68
CA GLY A 339 -15.75 17.13 -5.84
C GLY A 339 -15.82 16.42 -7.18
#